data_AF-A0A6I1L6Q4-F1
#
_entry.id   AF-A0A6I1L6Q4-F1
#
_cell.length_a   1.000
_cell.length_b   1.000
_cell.length_c   1.000
_cell.angle_alpha   90.00
_cell.angle_beta   90.00
_cell.angle_gamma   90.00
#
_symmetry.space_group_name_H-M   'P 1'
#
loop_
_entity.id
_entity.type
_entity.pdbx_description
1 polymer ?
#
loop_
_entity_poly.entity_id
_entity_poly.type
_entity_poly.pdbx_seq_one_letter_code
_entity_poly.pdbx_strand_id
1 'polypeptide(L)'
;MLPFKALALAGALVALPGMCTQAASPWPESPLEWQLDCPRLPGRPRDEEILARTQCATVTVPLDHNAPAQGTLRLHLTRVGARQPLHRQGAVFIQHGELPAARSGAFAVHLASLWKYLDTPADRTLANHYDVIELSPRNLTLARQLEQSARDLELVRSQLAEEHPLYLGSASPLGARYAQLYPGRLARRVLLDDTWWQNPAPCANHAVADYLAYGKHPSPASRCPGVAVYDESFTTLAH
;
A
#
# COMPACT_ATOMS: atom_id res chain seq x y z
N MET A 1 43.18 -7.82 -70.56
CA MET A 1 42.90 -7.19 -69.25
C MET A 1 41.66 -7.87 -68.67
N LEU A 2 41.84 -8.83 -67.77
CA LEU A 2 40.76 -9.59 -67.12
C LEU A 2 40.66 -9.14 -65.66
N PRO A 3 39.49 -8.73 -65.14
CA PRO A 3 39.37 -8.31 -63.75
C PRO A 3 39.16 -9.53 -62.84
N PHE A 4 40.02 -9.65 -61.82
CA PHE A 4 39.82 -10.53 -60.67
C PHE A 4 38.57 -10.08 -59.90
N LYS A 5 37.55 -10.95 -59.82
CA LYS A 5 36.41 -10.76 -58.91
C LYS A 5 36.78 -11.34 -57.55
N ALA A 6 36.81 -10.48 -56.52
CA ALA A 6 36.97 -10.88 -55.13
C ALA A 6 35.70 -11.59 -54.64
N LEU A 7 35.85 -12.80 -54.08
CA LEU A 7 34.80 -13.52 -53.38
C LEU A 7 34.68 -12.93 -51.96
N ALA A 8 33.54 -12.31 -51.64
CA ALA A 8 33.21 -11.91 -50.28
C ALA A 8 32.55 -13.09 -49.55
N LEU A 9 33.21 -13.62 -48.51
CA LEU A 9 32.65 -14.60 -47.59
C LEU A 9 31.73 -13.87 -46.59
N ALA A 10 30.42 -14.03 -46.76
CA ALA A 10 29.43 -13.60 -45.78
C ALA A 10 29.43 -14.58 -44.60
N GLY A 11 30.09 -14.20 -43.50
CA GLY A 11 30.01 -14.91 -42.23
C GLY A 11 28.65 -14.70 -41.57
N ALA A 12 27.84 -15.75 -41.47
CA ALA A 12 26.59 -15.72 -40.71
C ALA A 12 26.91 -15.75 -39.20
N LEU A 13 26.73 -14.62 -38.53
CA LEU A 13 26.71 -14.54 -37.06
C LEU A 13 25.43 -15.22 -36.56
N VAL A 14 25.57 -16.42 -36.00
CA VAL A 14 24.51 -17.09 -35.25
C VAL A 14 24.40 -16.42 -33.89
N ALA A 15 23.39 -15.57 -33.71
CA ALA A 15 23.04 -15.02 -32.40
C ALA A 15 22.45 -16.14 -31.53
N LEU A 16 23.20 -16.62 -30.55
CA LEU A 16 22.67 -17.51 -29.52
C LEU A 16 21.67 -16.73 -28.67
N PRO A 17 20.45 -17.23 -28.45
CA PRO A 17 19.51 -16.59 -27.53
C PRO A 17 20.12 -16.61 -26.13
N GLY A 18 20.45 -15.42 -25.62
CA GLY A 18 20.89 -15.23 -24.25
C GLY A 18 19.77 -15.69 -23.31
N MET A 19 19.98 -16.83 -22.65
CA MET A 19 19.12 -17.27 -21.56
C MET A 19 19.32 -16.27 -20.41
N CYS A 20 18.39 -15.34 -20.25
CA CYS A 20 18.27 -14.57 -19.02
C CYS A 20 17.99 -15.57 -17.88
N THR A 21 19.02 -15.98 -17.17
CA THR A 21 18.87 -16.62 -15.86
C THR A 21 18.31 -15.58 -14.90
N GLN A 22 16.99 -15.53 -14.80
CA GLN A 22 16.32 -14.84 -13.72
C GLN A 22 16.76 -15.54 -12.43
N ALA A 23 17.52 -14.85 -11.59
CA ALA A 23 17.79 -15.32 -10.25
C ALA A 23 16.44 -15.42 -9.54
N ALA A 24 15.91 -16.64 -9.42
CA ALA A 24 14.72 -16.90 -8.64
C ALA A 24 14.98 -16.39 -7.22
N SER A 25 14.06 -15.56 -6.72
CA SER A 25 14.11 -15.15 -5.31
C SER A 25 14.26 -16.40 -4.45
N PRO A 26 15.19 -16.44 -3.48
CA PRO A 26 15.43 -17.65 -2.67
C PRO A 26 14.23 -18.06 -1.79
N TRP A 27 13.10 -17.37 -1.89
CA TRP A 27 11.86 -17.68 -1.19
C TRP A 27 10.71 -17.73 -2.19
N PRO A 28 9.88 -18.80 -2.18
CA PRO A 28 8.54 -18.64 -2.69
C PRO A 28 7.90 -17.52 -1.88
N GLU A 29 7.39 -16.48 -2.54
CA GLU A 29 6.60 -15.45 -1.88
C GLU A 29 5.54 -16.17 -1.04
N SER A 30 5.66 -16.12 0.30
CA SER A 30 4.70 -16.82 1.16
C SER A 30 3.31 -16.30 0.81
N PRO A 31 2.42 -17.13 0.29
CA PRO A 31 1.16 -16.64 -0.23
C PRO A 31 0.33 -16.04 0.91
N LEU A 32 -0.51 -15.07 0.57
CA LEU A 32 -1.56 -14.60 1.46
C LEU A 32 -2.52 -15.77 1.77
N GLU A 33 -2.47 -16.23 3.02
CA GLU A 33 -3.35 -17.26 3.55
C GLU A 33 -4.69 -16.62 3.95
N TRP A 34 -5.62 -16.56 3.00
CA TRP A 34 -6.98 -16.06 3.25
C TRP A 34 -7.73 -16.95 4.25
N GLN A 35 -8.38 -16.31 5.20
CA GLN A 35 -9.15 -16.95 6.26
C GLN A 35 -10.63 -17.00 5.85
N LEU A 36 -11.32 -18.07 6.27
CA LEU A 36 -12.76 -18.20 6.06
C LEU A 36 -13.53 -17.13 6.84
N ASP A 37 -13.08 -16.87 8.07
CA ASP A 37 -13.65 -15.86 8.98
C ASP A 37 -12.56 -14.91 9.45
N CYS A 38 -12.92 -13.64 9.64
CA CYS A 38 -12.08 -12.69 10.36
C CYS A 38 -12.12 -12.98 11.87
N PRO A 39 -10.97 -13.19 12.54
CA PRO A 39 -10.89 -13.28 14.00
C PRO A 39 -11.53 -12.04 14.61
N ARG A 40 -12.19 -12.17 15.78
CA ARG A 40 -12.97 -11.09 16.42
C ARG A 40 -12.26 -9.74 16.32
N LEU A 41 -12.70 -8.92 15.36
CA LEU A 41 -12.24 -7.55 15.22
C LEU A 41 -12.65 -6.80 16.49
N PRO A 42 -11.70 -6.18 17.22
CA PRO A 42 -12.00 -5.53 18.48
C PRO A 42 -12.98 -4.38 18.27
N GLY A 43 -13.96 -4.28 19.18
CA GLY A 43 -14.91 -3.17 19.20
C GLY A 43 -16.10 -3.28 18.26
N ARG A 44 -16.49 -4.49 17.79
CA ARG A 44 -17.65 -4.78 16.90
C ARG A 44 -18.19 -3.52 16.20
N PRO A 45 -17.64 -3.15 15.04
CA PRO A 45 -18.31 -2.22 14.14
C PRO A 45 -19.71 -2.77 13.88
N ARG A 46 -20.76 -1.99 14.18
CA ARG A 46 -22.16 -2.41 13.99
C ARG A 46 -22.58 -2.40 12.52
N ASP A 47 -21.64 -2.24 11.61
CA ASP A 47 -21.92 -2.07 10.20
C ASP A 47 -21.83 -3.42 9.48
N GLU A 48 -22.96 -4.12 9.45
CA GLU A 48 -23.10 -5.44 8.83
C GLU A 48 -22.67 -5.45 7.35
N GLU A 49 -22.91 -4.37 6.62
CA GLU A 49 -22.53 -4.28 5.21
C GLU A 49 -21.01 -4.15 5.04
N ILE A 50 -20.33 -3.43 5.93
CA ILE A 50 -18.85 -3.38 5.92
C ILE A 50 -18.29 -4.75 6.30
N LEU A 51 -18.85 -5.40 7.31
CA LEU A 51 -18.40 -6.72 7.76
C LEU A 51 -18.59 -7.78 6.67
N ALA A 52 -19.72 -7.74 5.94
CA ALA A 52 -20.01 -8.69 4.86
C ALA A 52 -19.00 -8.65 3.70
N ARG A 53 -18.30 -7.53 3.52
CA ARG A 53 -17.23 -7.37 2.50
C ARG A 53 -15.82 -7.33 3.10
N THR A 54 -15.67 -7.68 4.38
CA THR A 54 -14.38 -7.74 5.05
C THR A 54 -13.78 -9.15 4.95
N GLN A 55 -12.52 -9.22 4.55
CA GLN A 55 -11.72 -10.44 4.41
C GLN A 55 -10.45 -10.29 5.24
N CYS A 56 -9.99 -11.39 5.83
CA CYS A 56 -8.76 -11.42 6.61
C CYS A 56 -7.80 -12.45 6.02
N ALA A 57 -6.51 -12.16 6.10
CA ALA A 57 -5.46 -13.07 5.68
C ALA A 57 -4.28 -13.03 6.64
N THR A 58 -3.39 -13.99 6.51
CA THR A 58 -2.07 -13.97 7.15
C THR A 58 -0.99 -14.09 6.10
N VAL A 59 0.11 -13.36 6.27
CA VAL A 59 1.30 -13.47 5.43
C VAL A 59 2.51 -13.80 6.30
N THR A 60 3.31 -14.76 5.87
CA THR A 60 4.57 -15.13 6.53
C THR A 60 5.71 -14.37 5.87
N VAL A 61 6.37 -13.50 6.62
CA VAL A 61 7.46 -12.66 6.13
C VAL A 61 8.76 -12.97 6.89
N PRO A 62 9.93 -12.73 6.30
CA PRO A 62 11.19 -12.95 7.00
C PRO A 62 11.40 -11.94 8.13
N LEU A 63 12.05 -12.37 9.20
CA LEU A 63 12.52 -11.47 10.27
C LEU A 63 13.44 -10.38 9.71
N ASP A 64 14.29 -10.74 8.74
CA ASP A 64 15.11 -9.82 7.96
C ASP A 64 15.04 -10.19 6.47
N HIS A 65 14.46 -9.32 5.66
CA HIS A 65 14.40 -9.41 4.20
C HIS A 65 15.78 -9.45 3.53
N ASN A 66 16.85 -9.02 4.21
CA ASN A 66 18.22 -9.15 3.73
C ASN A 66 18.89 -10.48 4.16
N ALA A 67 18.33 -11.17 5.16
CA ALA A 67 18.85 -12.43 5.68
C ALA A 67 17.70 -13.40 5.99
N PRO A 68 16.94 -13.85 4.97
CA PRO A 68 15.61 -14.39 5.25
C PRO A 68 15.64 -15.82 5.82
N ALA A 69 16.80 -16.48 5.79
CA ALA A 69 17.03 -17.77 6.45
C ALA A 69 17.10 -17.67 7.99
N GLN A 70 17.16 -16.46 8.56
CA GLN A 70 17.27 -16.25 10.02
C GLN A 70 15.95 -16.43 10.78
N GLY A 71 14.86 -16.68 10.07
CA GLY A 71 13.54 -16.96 10.64
C GLY A 71 12.47 -16.06 10.07
N THR A 72 11.23 -16.31 10.50
CA THR A 72 10.04 -15.65 9.98
C THR A 72 9.14 -15.12 11.09
N LEU A 73 8.24 -14.22 10.73
CA LEU A 73 7.11 -13.79 11.54
C LEU A 73 5.83 -13.82 10.69
N ARG A 74 4.67 -13.87 11.36
CA ARG A 74 3.36 -13.79 10.70
C ARG A 74 2.77 -12.39 10.91
N LEU A 75 2.30 -11.79 9.83
CA LEU A 75 1.56 -10.54 9.84
C LEU A 75 0.11 -10.79 9.44
N HIS A 76 -0.80 -10.00 10.01
CA HIS A 76 -2.22 -10.07 9.74
C HIS A 76 -2.63 -8.99 8.74
N LEU A 77 -3.43 -9.37 7.75
CA LEU A 77 -3.99 -8.46 6.76
C LEU A 77 -5.50 -8.41 6.92
N THR A 78 -6.07 -7.21 6.93
CA THR A 78 -7.52 -6.98 6.81
C THR A 78 -7.78 -6.22 5.52
N ARG A 79 -8.70 -6.73 4.70
CA ARG A 79 -9.17 -6.11 3.45
C ARG A 79 -10.67 -5.88 3.55
N VAL A 80 -11.08 -4.64 3.37
CA VAL A 80 -12.48 -4.28 3.22
C VAL A 80 -12.73 -3.99 1.75
N GLY A 81 -13.30 -4.95 1.03
CA GLY A 81 -13.41 -4.91 -0.43
C GLY A 81 -14.39 -3.84 -0.91
N ALA A 82 -14.09 -3.14 -2.01
CA ALA A 82 -14.90 -2.06 -2.56
C ALA A 82 -16.39 -2.44 -2.69
N ARG A 83 -17.31 -1.49 -2.44
CA ARG A 83 -18.76 -1.78 -2.52
C ARG A 83 -19.22 -2.16 -3.94
N GLN A 84 -18.52 -1.70 -4.96
CA GLN A 84 -18.78 -2.00 -6.37
C GLN A 84 -17.57 -2.70 -6.99
N PRO A 85 -17.35 -4.00 -6.73
CA PRO A 85 -16.14 -4.70 -7.16
C PRO A 85 -15.96 -4.75 -8.68
N LEU A 86 -17.04 -4.68 -9.45
CA LEU A 86 -16.99 -4.60 -10.93
C LEU A 86 -16.52 -3.24 -11.47
N HIS A 87 -16.51 -2.21 -10.62
CA HIS A 87 -16.02 -0.86 -10.93
C HIS A 87 -14.80 -0.49 -10.08
N ARG A 88 -14.10 -1.50 -9.56
CA ARG A 88 -12.93 -1.31 -8.71
C ARG A 88 -11.81 -0.57 -9.44
N GLN A 89 -11.25 0.43 -8.78
CA GLN A 89 -10.18 1.29 -9.27
C GLN A 89 -8.83 1.02 -8.59
N GLY A 90 -8.80 0.38 -7.42
CA GLY A 90 -7.56 -0.01 -6.74
C GLY A 90 -7.74 -0.25 -5.25
N ALA A 91 -6.66 -0.12 -4.49
CA ALA A 91 -6.66 -0.19 -3.03
C ALA A 91 -6.11 1.08 -2.36
N VAL A 92 -6.61 1.35 -1.16
CA VAL A 92 -6.00 2.25 -0.18
C VAL A 92 -5.32 1.41 0.88
N PHE A 93 -3.99 1.42 0.89
CA PHE A 93 -3.22 0.87 1.99
C PHE A 93 -3.25 1.87 3.14
N ILE A 94 -3.59 1.38 4.32
CA ILE A 94 -3.68 2.19 5.50
C ILE A 94 -2.73 1.70 6.58
N GLN A 95 -2.16 2.67 7.29
CA GLN A 95 -1.34 2.41 8.47
C GLN A 95 -1.80 3.33 9.59
N HIS A 96 -2.54 2.78 10.54
CA HIS A 96 -2.66 3.45 11.83
C HIS A 96 -1.32 3.36 12.57
N GLY A 97 -0.99 4.32 13.43
CA GLY A 97 0.31 4.39 14.12
C GLY A 97 0.59 3.21 15.06
N GLU A 98 1.44 3.41 16.07
CA GLU A 98 1.75 2.34 17.04
C GLU A 98 0.52 2.01 17.88
N LEU A 99 -0.18 0.93 17.54
CA LEU A 99 -1.13 0.27 18.43
C LEU A 99 -0.67 -1.12 18.82
N PRO A 100 -1.09 -1.60 19.99
CA PRO A 100 -0.95 -3.01 20.33
C PRO A 100 -1.52 -3.88 19.20
N ALA A 101 -0.78 -4.90 18.77
CA ALA A 101 -1.16 -5.83 17.70
C ALA A 101 -2.58 -6.43 17.88
N ALA A 102 -3.05 -6.52 19.13
CA ALA A 102 -4.41 -6.91 19.50
C ALA A 102 -5.53 -6.01 18.92
N ARG A 103 -5.21 -4.88 18.29
CA ARG A 103 -6.15 -3.97 17.61
C ARG A 103 -5.93 -3.83 16.10
N SER A 104 -4.96 -4.54 15.54
CA SER A 104 -4.69 -4.49 14.11
C SER A 104 -5.85 -5.06 13.29
N GLY A 105 -6.20 -4.39 12.19
CA GLY A 105 -7.31 -4.73 11.29
C GLY A 105 -8.61 -3.98 11.58
N ALA A 106 -8.78 -3.41 12.78
CA ALA A 106 -9.97 -2.66 13.14
C ALA A 106 -10.07 -1.31 12.41
N PHE A 107 -8.95 -0.75 11.95
CA PHE A 107 -8.93 0.57 11.32
C PHE A 107 -9.43 0.54 9.89
N ALA A 108 -9.16 -0.54 9.14
CA ALA A 108 -9.69 -0.68 7.78
C ALA A 108 -11.22 -0.65 7.81
N VAL A 109 -11.82 -1.40 8.74
CA VAL A 109 -13.27 -1.45 8.93
C VAL A 109 -13.81 -0.11 9.43
N HIS A 110 -13.11 0.54 10.36
CA HIS A 110 -13.50 1.86 10.86
C HIS A 110 -13.49 2.93 9.76
N LEU A 111 -12.40 3.03 8.99
CA LEU A 111 -12.27 4.00 7.91
C LEU A 111 -13.29 3.76 6.80
N ALA A 112 -13.51 2.51 6.41
CA ALA A 112 -14.55 2.17 5.45
C ALA A 112 -15.95 2.53 5.96
N SER A 113 -16.20 2.40 7.26
CA SER A 113 -17.44 2.87 7.90
C SER A 113 -17.52 4.40 7.85
N LEU A 114 -16.45 5.12 8.19
CA LEU A 114 -16.40 6.58 8.13
C LEU A 114 -16.76 7.10 6.74
N TRP A 115 -16.13 6.58 5.68
CA TRP A 115 -16.45 7.01 4.31
C TRP A 115 -17.89 6.70 3.91
N LYS A 116 -18.44 5.57 4.36
CA LYS A 116 -19.86 5.27 4.15
C LYS A 116 -20.80 6.30 4.79
N TYR A 117 -20.51 6.74 6.02
CA TYR A 117 -21.40 7.64 6.76
C TYR A 117 -21.16 9.13 6.47
N LEU A 118 -19.94 9.54 6.10
CA LEU A 118 -19.67 10.91 5.68
C LEU A 118 -20.29 11.21 4.30
N ASP A 119 -20.27 10.22 3.39
CA ASP A 119 -21.02 10.22 2.12
C ASP A 119 -20.84 11.51 1.28
N THR A 120 -19.65 12.11 1.30
CA THR A 120 -19.31 13.13 0.30
C THR A 120 -19.07 12.46 -1.06
N PRO A 121 -19.01 13.20 -2.18
CA PRO A 121 -18.66 12.60 -3.47
C PRO A 121 -17.33 11.83 -3.43
N ALA A 122 -16.32 12.38 -2.76
CA ALA A 122 -15.02 11.74 -2.59
C ALA A 122 -15.10 10.48 -1.73
N ASP A 123 -15.81 10.54 -0.60
CA ASP A 123 -16.01 9.37 0.26
C ASP A 123 -16.73 8.24 -0.46
N ARG A 124 -17.75 8.56 -1.28
CA ARG A 124 -18.44 7.58 -2.13
C ARG A 124 -17.51 6.96 -3.16
N THR A 125 -16.65 7.75 -3.80
CA THR A 125 -15.65 7.21 -4.73
C THR A 125 -14.74 6.21 -4.01
N LEU A 126 -14.21 6.57 -2.84
CA LEU A 126 -13.35 5.69 -2.06
C LEU A 126 -14.09 4.42 -1.60
N ALA A 127 -15.27 4.54 -1.00
CA ALA A 127 -16.04 3.40 -0.52
C ALA A 127 -16.52 2.47 -1.66
N ASN A 128 -16.90 3.03 -2.82
CA ASN A 128 -17.45 2.23 -3.92
C ASN A 128 -16.37 1.58 -4.77
N HIS A 129 -15.23 2.23 -4.98
CA HIS A 129 -14.26 1.83 -6.01
C HIS A 129 -12.92 1.39 -5.45
N TYR A 130 -12.62 1.61 -4.16
CA TYR A 130 -11.36 1.21 -3.56
C TYR A 130 -11.55 0.17 -2.47
N ASP A 131 -10.65 -0.80 -2.43
CA ASP A 131 -10.49 -1.63 -1.24
C ASP A 131 -9.76 -0.84 -0.15
N VAL A 132 -10.05 -1.12 1.12
CA VAL A 132 -9.25 -0.59 2.25
C VAL A 132 -8.44 -1.73 2.85
N ILE A 133 -7.13 -1.58 2.88
CA ILE A 133 -6.19 -2.65 3.25
C ILE A 133 -5.31 -2.20 4.41
N GLU A 134 -5.36 -2.94 5.51
CA GLU A 134 -4.50 -2.72 6.68
C GLU A 134 -3.63 -3.96 6.90
N LEU A 135 -2.32 -3.73 7.04
CA LEU A 135 -1.35 -4.76 7.41
C LEU A 135 -0.89 -4.50 8.85
N SER A 136 -0.83 -5.53 9.67
CA SER A 136 -0.28 -5.41 11.02
C SER A 136 1.18 -4.99 10.94
N PRO A 137 1.58 -3.87 11.57
CA PRO A 137 2.95 -3.41 11.48
C PRO A 137 3.88 -4.28 12.32
N ARG A 138 5.18 -4.19 12.02
CA ARG A 138 6.23 -4.51 13.00
C ARG A 138 6.33 -3.38 14.03
N ASN A 139 7.45 -3.30 14.74
CA ASN A 139 7.76 -2.13 15.56
C ASN A 139 8.21 -0.96 14.66
N LEU A 140 7.45 0.13 14.60
CA LEU A 140 7.74 1.25 13.67
C LEU A 140 8.70 2.30 14.26
N THR A 141 8.95 2.30 15.58
CA THR A 141 9.93 3.20 16.22
C THR A 141 11.39 2.80 15.97
N LEU A 142 11.66 1.56 15.58
CA LEU A 142 13.02 1.08 15.30
C LEU A 142 13.34 1.20 13.80
N ALA A 143 14.35 2.00 13.43
CA ALA A 143 14.71 2.26 12.04
C ALA A 143 14.90 1.00 11.18
N ARG A 144 15.51 -0.05 11.74
CA ARG A 144 15.63 -1.35 11.05
C ARG A 144 14.26 -1.96 10.79
N GLN A 145 13.41 -2.04 11.80
CA GLN A 145 12.08 -2.65 11.68
C GLN A 145 11.13 -1.84 10.78
N LEU A 146 11.31 -0.51 10.74
CA LEU A 146 10.63 0.38 9.80
C LEU A 146 10.96 0.04 8.34
N GLU A 147 12.25 -0.13 8.02
CA GLU A 147 12.65 -0.56 6.67
C GLU A 147 12.06 -1.94 6.33
N GLN A 148 12.11 -2.87 7.26
CA GLN A 148 11.56 -4.21 7.05
C GLN A 148 10.04 -4.18 6.87
N SER A 149 9.33 -3.30 7.59
CA SER A 149 7.89 -3.09 7.42
C SER A 149 7.54 -2.53 6.04
N ALA A 150 8.37 -1.64 5.49
CA ALA A 150 8.20 -1.15 4.12
C ALA A 150 8.38 -2.27 3.08
N ARG A 151 9.31 -3.21 3.33
CA ARG A 151 9.50 -4.39 2.48
C ARG A 151 8.35 -5.40 2.61
N ASP A 152 7.75 -5.53 3.80
CA ASP A 152 6.51 -6.31 3.97
C ASP A 152 5.36 -5.72 3.16
N LEU A 153 5.22 -4.39 3.18
CA LEU A 153 4.20 -3.69 2.41
C LEU A 153 4.38 -3.93 0.91
N GLU A 154 5.61 -3.95 0.41
CA GLU A 154 5.89 -4.27 -1.00
C GLU A 154 5.51 -5.71 -1.35
N LEU A 155 5.86 -6.67 -0.48
CA LEU A 155 5.50 -8.08 -0.68
C LEU A 155 3.97 -8.25 -0.73
N VAL A 156 3.25 -7.60 0.17
CA VAL A 156 1.78 -7.66 0.19
C VAL A 156 1.20 -6.98 -1.04
N ARG A 157 1.73 -5.82 -1.42
CA ARG A 157 1.31 -5.09 -2.64
C ARG A 157 1.48 -5.96 -3.88
N SER A 158 2.63 -6.63 -4.04
CA SER A 158 2.90 -7.48 -5.21
C SER A 158 1.94 -8.67 -5.26
N GLN A 159 1.70 -9.34 -4.12
CA GLN A 159 0.79 -10.49 -4.05
C GLN A 159 -0.67 -10.12 -4.31
N LEU A 160 -1.08 -8.90 -3.96
CA LEU A 160 -2.42 -8.38 -4.26
C LEU A 160 -2.54 -7.82 -5.69
N ALA A 161 -1.44 -7.79 -6.46
CA ALA A 161 -1.37 -7.18 -7.78
C ALA A 161 -1.81 -5.70 -7.82
N GLU A 162 -1.54 -4.96 -6.75
CA GLU A 162 -1.85 -3.53 -6.68
C GLU A 162 -0.70 -2.71 -7.28
N GLU A 163 -0.84 -2.22 -8.51
CA GLU A 163 0.29 -1.53 -9.17
C GLU A 163 0.65 -0.19 -8.51
N HIS A 164 -0.35 0.67 -8.32
CA HIS A 164 -0.19 2.03 -7.80
C HIS A 164 -1.25 2.34 -6.72
N PRO A 165 -1.20 1.67 -5.55
CA PRO A 165 -2.17 1.93 -4.50
C PRO A 165 -2.12 3.37 -3.98
N LEU A 166 -3.23 3.78 -3.38
CA LEU A 166 -3.27 4.96 -2.52
C LEU A 166 -2.71 4.60 -1.14
N TYR A 167 -2.11 5.55 -0.44
CA TYR A 167 -1.65 5.37 0.94
C TYR A 167 -2.21 6.42 1.88
N LEU A 168 -2.75 5.97 3.02
CA LEU A 168 -3.18 6.82 4.13
C LEU A 168 -2.58 6.29 5.44
N GLY A 169 -1.68 7.04 6.06
CA GLY A 169 -1.08 6.60 7.31
C GLY A 169 -0.96 7.68 8.34
N SER A 170 -0.69 7.29 9.59
CA SER A 170 -0.21 8.26 10.56
C SER A 170 1.10 8.87 10.10
N ALA A 171 1.55 9.94 10.77
CA ALA A 171 2.83 10.60 10.55
C ALA A 171 4.02 9.68 10.88
N SER A 172 3.76 8.41 11.20
CA SER A 172 4.74 7.34 11.15
C SER A 172 5.54 7.39 9.85
N PRO A 173 6.86 7.20 9.94
CA PRO A 173 7.73 7.24 8.77
C PRO A 173 7.51 6.07 7.80
N LEU A 174 6.56 5.14 8.04
CA LEU A 174 6.39 3.97 7.16
C LEU A 174 6.03 4.36 5.73
N GLY A 175 5.01 5.21 5.55
CA GLY A 175 4.59 5.64 4.21
C GLY A 175 5.67 6.45 3.50
N ALA A 176 6.44 7.26 4.25
CA ALA A 176 7.60 7.98 3.75
C ALA A 176 8.73 7.02 3.34
N ARG A 177 9.07 6.06 4.21
CA ARG A 177 10.11 5.06 3.99
C ARG A 177 9.76 4.15 2.81
N TYR A 178 8.50 3.76 2.67
CA TYR A 178 8.03 2.96 1.55
C TYR A 178 8.29 3.65 0.21
N ALA A 179 7.89 4.91 0.03
CA ALA A 179 8.17 5.61 -1.23
C ALA A 179 9.66 5.90 -1.46
N GLN A 180 10.48 6.02 -0.40
CA GLN A 180 11.93 6.14 -0.56
C GLN A 180 12.55 4.85 -1.11
N LEU A 181 12.09 3.69 -0.64
CA LEU A 181 12.60 2.38 -1.10
C LEU A 181 12.01 1.97 -2.44
N TYR A 182 10.78 2.40 -2.72
CA TYR A 182 10.00 2.02 -3.89
C TYR A 182 9.39 3.26 -4.57
N PRO A 183 10.22 4.13 -5.18
CA PRO A 183 9.74 5.33 -5.85
C PRO A 183 8.80 4.97 -7.01
N GLY A 184 7.73 5.75 -7.21
CA GLY A 184 6.75 5.51 -8.26
C GLY A 184 5.69 4.47 -7.91
N ARG A 185 5.68 3.90 -6.69
CA ARG A 185 4.72 2.85 -6.33
C ARG A 185 3.41 3.36 -5.74
N LEU A 186 3.37 4.57 -5.21
CA LEU A 186 2.14 5.12 -4.64
C LEU A 186 1.52 6.09 -5.62
N ALA A 187 0.24 5.91 -5.96
CA ALA A 187 -0.46 6.88 -6.81
C ALA A 187 -0.58 8.23 -6.09
N ARG A 188 -0.95 8.19 -4.80
CA ARG A 188 -1.11 9.37 -3.92
C ARG A 188 -0.88 8.94 -2.47
N ARG A 189 -0.36 9.87 -1.65
CA ARG A 189 -0.10 9.61 -0.23
C ARG A 189 -0.56 10.75 0.67
N VAL A 190 -1.19 10.39 1.77
CA VAL A 190 -1.51 11.31 2.86
C VAL A 190 -0.91 10.78 4.16
N LEU A 191 -0.23 11.66 4.90
CA LEU A 191 0.24 11.39 6.25
C LEU A 191 -0.50 12.31 7.23
N LEU A 192 -0.97 11.73 8.32
CA LEU A 192 -1.84 12.38 9.28
C LEU A 192 -1.18 12.37 10.65
N ASP A 193 -1.20 13.47 11.38
CA ASP A 193 -0.70 13.43 12.76
C ASP A 193 -1.56 12.52 13.67
N ASP A 194 -1.07 12.25 14.88
CA ASP A 194 -1.76 11.38 15.83
C ASP A 194 -3.11 11.93 16.31
N THR A 195 -3.37 13.23 16.12
CA THR A 195 -4.62 13.88 16.53
C THR A 195 -5.77 13.53 15.60
N TRP A 196 -5.49 13.31 14.30
CA TRP A 196 -6.49 12.90 13.32
C TRP A 196 -7.13 11.56 13.68
N TRP A 197 -6.37 10.61 14.21
CA TRP A 197 -6.89 9.29 14.55
C TRP A 197 -7.76 9.27 15.81
N GLN A 198 -7.64 10.29 16.67
CA GLN A 198 -8.40 10.39 17.90
C GLN A 198 -9.68 11.19 17.72
N ASN A 199 -9.61 12.29 16.97
CA ASN A 199 -10.75 13.17 16.72
C ASN A 199 -10.53 13.99 15.43
N PRO A 200 -10.77 13.40 14.25
CA PRO A 200 -10.51 14.09 13.01
C PRO A 200 -11.50 15.24 12.84
N ALA A 201 -10.99 16.45 12.62
CA ALA A 201 -11.84 17.58 12.26
C ALA A 201 -12.62 17.24 10.97
N PRO A 202 -13.91 17.61 10.83
CA PRO A 202 -14.70 17.32 9.63
C PRO A 202 -14.03 17.80 8.33
N CYS A 203 -13.35 18.95 8.39
CA CYS A 203 -12.63 19.50 7.24
C CYS A 203 -11.40 18.65 6.86
N ALA A 204 -10.74 18.02 7.83
CA ALA A 204 -9.62 17.12 7.59
C ALA A 204 -10.10 15.86 6.87
N ASN A 205 -11.21 15.24 7.30
CA ASN A 205 -11.78 14.09 6.61
C ASN A 205 -12.11 14.40 5.14
N HIS A 206 -12.75 15.55 4.89
CA HIS A 206 -13.09 15.97 3.54
C HIS A 206 -11.84 16.16 2.67
N ALA A 207 -10.83 16.87 3.17
CA ALA A 207 -9.59 17.11 2.44
C ALA A 207 -8.83 15.82 2.12
N VAL A 208 -8.78 14.87 3.07
CA VAL A 208 -8.17 13.55 2.88
C VAL A 208 -8.89 12.81 1.77
N ALA A 209 -10.23 12.74 1.84
CA ALA A 209 -11.02 12.05 0.85
C ALA A 209 -10.87 12.68 -0.55
N ASP A 210 -10.96 14.01 -0.66
CA ASP A 210 -10.83 14.74 -1.92
C ASP A 210 -9.46 14.53 -2.59
N TYR A 211 -8.39 14.53 -1.80
CA TYR A 211 -7.06 14.26 -2.33
C TYR A 211 -6.93 12.80 -2.78
N LEU A 212 -7.31 11.84 -1.94
CA LEU A 212 -7.21 10.41 -2.27
C LEU A 212 -8.11 10.01 -3.44
N ALA A 213 -9.31 10.58 -3.56
CA ALA A 213 -10.24 10.29 -4.65
C ALA A 213 -9.86 11.03 -5.93
N TYR A 214 -9.58 12.33 -5.85
CA TYR A 214 -9.49 13.22 -7.03
C TYR A 214 -8.16 13.97 -7.20
N GLY A 215 -7.23 13.85 -6.26
CA GLY A 215 -5.95 14.59 -6.28
C GLY A 215 -6.14 16.07 -5.94
N LYS A 216 -7.29 16.44 -5.37
CA LYS A 216 -7.58 17.82 -4.97
C LYS A 216 -6.84 18.14 -3.68
N HIS A 217 -5.82 19.00 -3.75
CA HIS A 217 -5.13 19.49 -2.57
C HIS A 217 -6.06 20.39 -1.73
N PRO A 218 -5.98 20.33 -0.39
CA PRO A 218 -6.68 21.28 0.46
C PRO A 218 -6.24 22.70 0.12
N SER A 219 -7.21 23.63 0.03
CA SER A 219 -6.90 25.04 -0.23
C SER A 219 -5.99 25.60 0.89
N PRO A 220 -4.95 26.37 0.57
CA PRO A 220 -4.13 27.04 1.59
C PRO A 220 -4.96 27.92 2.55
N ALA A 221 -6.10 28.44 2.09
CA ALA A 221 -7.02 29.23 2.90
C ALA A 221 -7.85 28.39 3.88
N SER A 222 -7.98 27.08 3.65
CA SER A 222 -8.85 26.18 4.43
C SER A 222 -8.24 25.70 5.76
N ARG A 223 -6.96 26.02 6.04
CA ARG A 223 -6.18 25.70 7.26
C ARG A 223 -6.82 24.58 8.11
N CYS A 224 -6.88 23.36 7.57
CA CYS A 224 -7.23 22.18 8.35
C CYS A 224 -5.98 21.70 9.07
N PRO A 225 -5.87 21.88 10.40
CA PRO A 225 -4.71 21.41 11.14
C PRO A 225 -4.60 19.88 11.05
N GLY A 226 -3.38 19.36 11.02
CA GLY A 226 -3.10 17.93 11.17
C GLY A 226 -3.17 17.05 9.91
N VAL A 227 -3.33 17.65 8.73
CA VAL A 227 -3.26 16.93 7.45
C VAL A 227 -2.01 17.35 6.67
N ALA A 228 -1.13 16.38 6.39
CA ALA A 228 0.01 16.57 5.50
C ALA A 228 -0.15 15.72 4.23
N VAL A 229 -0.34 16.37 3.10
CA VAL A 229 -0.49 15.73 1.79
C VAL A 229 0.87 15.68 1.09
N TYR A 230 1.28 14.50 0.63
CA TYR A 230 2.56 14.31 -0.05
C TYR A 230 2.33 13.70 -1.43
N ASP A 231 2.68 14.44 -2.48
CA ASP A 231 2.73 13.93 -3.85
C ASP A 231 4.18 13.61 -4.26
N GLU A 232 4.40 12.57 -5.07
CA GLU A 232 5.72 12.19 -5.59
C GLU A 232 6.27 13.20 -6.61
N SER A 233 5.46 14.16 -7.06
CA SER A 233 5.88 15.25 -7.95
C SER A 233 6.83 16.29 -7.31
N PHE A 234 7.25 16.11 -6.05
CA PHE A 234 8.28 16.93 -5.39
C PHE A 234 9.53 16.13 -5.01
N THR A 235 10.27 15.64 -6.00
CA THR A 235 11.73 15.84 -5.94
C THR A 235 12.03 17.32 -6.06
N THR A 236 12.82 17.85 -5.12
CA THR A 236 13.31 19.22 -4.94
C THR A 236 12.39 20.22 -4.25
N LEU A 237 12.60 20.37 -2.94
CA LEU A 237 13.11 21.66 -2.44
C LEU A 237 14.39 21.39 -1.63
N ALA A 238 15.50 21.74 -2.27
CA ALA A 238 16.71 22.15 -1.58
C ALA A 238 16.39 23.42 -0.78
N HIS A 239 16.59 23.38 0.53
CA HIS A 239 17.60 24.14 1.26
C HIS A 239 17.67 23.67 2.71
#